data_AF-A0A5J4PY25-F1
#
_entry.id   AF-A0A5J4PY25-F1
#
_cell.length_a   1.000
_cell.length_b   1.000
_cell.length_c   1.000
_cell.angle_alpha   90.00
_cell.angle_beta   90.00
_cell.angle_gamma   90.00
#
_symmetry.space_group_name_H-M   'P 1'
#
loop_
_entity.id
_entity.type
_entity.pdbx_description
1 polymer ?
#
loop_
_entity_poly.entity_id
_entity_poly.type
_entity_poly.pdbx_seq_one_letter_code
_entity_poly.pdbx_strand_id
1 'polypeptide(L)'
;EGTRIRPFMDRTELVNTTLSTVSHTLLEGMVLVVLVLILFLGNWRGALLVALTIPFSLLIAFILMHITGIPANLLSLGAIDFGIIVDGAIVMMETVLKKRENHPGEILTEDSILDRTIQVARPILFSTLIIITAYLPLFAFEHIERKLFTPMAYTVGYALLGALAVALLLIPGLAFHAYAKPRKVYRNRWLEKLSEIYHHQTVRLLDKPKRVLLPLTVILLAGGGLSYTVGKDFLPPLDEGSIWIQVQLPPGISIEKSKEMGAELRKNLSAFDEVSYVMTQVGRDDEGAEAFSLSHVECAVGLKPYNTWKHGRKKTDLIEDMSQKLSSLPGYSVGFSQPIIDMVMDQVAGAHSDLALKIYGEDIAEARHVAERIAEVLKKIPGAADVAVDQEPPLPQLQIVADRERIAQYGLNVSDVTELIELAIGGAAVSQIYAGSKSYDVICRFDEESRNSPEKIGDLLLTSASGAKIPLSQVCDIRMTT
;
A
#
# COMPACT_ATOMS: atom_id res chain seq x y z
N GLU A 1 7.34 22.99 -31.74
CA GLU A 1 6.51 23.60 -30.68
C GLU A 1 5.08 23.10 -30.85
N GLY A 2 4.40 22.68 -29.78
CA GLY A 2 3.04 22.11 -29.85
C GLY A 2 2.83 20.87 -28.96
N THR A 3 3.90 20.13 -28.67
CA THR A 3 3.87 18.98 -27.74
C THR A 3 4.05 19.47 -26.31
N ARG A 4 3.21 18.97 -25.38
CA ARG A 4 3.36 19.20 -23.94
C ARG A 4 3.20 17.88 -23.21
N ILE A 5 4.11 17.60 -22.29
CA ILE A 5 3.99 16.47 -21.36
C ILE A 5 3.00 16.89 -20.27
N ARG A 6 1.95 16.10 -20.06
CA ARG A 6 1.03 16.24 -18.93
C ARG A 6 1.10 14.96 -18.10
N PRO A 7 1.61 14.99 -16.86
CA PRO A 7 1.57 13.83 -16.00
C PRO A 7 0.11 13.51 -15.66
N PHE A 8 -0.26 12.23 -15.71
CA PHE A 8 -1.55 11.75 -15.23
C PHE A 8 -1.41 11.16 -13.83
N MET A 9 -0.29 10.47 -13.53
CA MET A 9 0.01 9.93 -12.21
C MET A 9 1.29 10.58 -11.66
N ASP A 10 1.20 11.16 -10.46
CA ASP A 10 2.34 11.73 -9.74
C ASP A 10 2.31 11.30 -8.26
N ARG A 11 3.28 10.50 -7.86
CA ARG A 11 3.40 10.01 -6.46
C ARG A 11 3.63 11.14 -5.46
N THR A 12 4.12 12.29 -5.92
CA THR A 12 4.33 13.48 -5.09
C THR A 12 3.01 13.99 -4.50
N GLU A 13 1.89 13.81 -5.21
CA GLU A 13 0.57 14.22 -4.71
C GLU A 13 0.15 13.38 -3.49
N LEU A 14 0.34 12.06 -3.54
CA LEU A 14 0.08 11.17 -2.40
C LEU A 14 1.01 11.50 -1.22
N VAL A 15 2.29 11.73 -1.49
CA VAL A 15 3.27 12.11 -0.46
C VAL A 15 2.87 13.43 0.21
N ASN A 16 2.53 14.47 -0.57
CA ASN A 16 2.14 15.77 -0.03
C ASN A 16 0.82 15.71 0.73
N THR A 17 -0.17 14.99 0.22
CA THR A 17 -1.47 14.79 0.88
C THR A 17 -1.27 14.10 2.22
N THR A 18 -0.42 13.08 2.26
CA THR A 18 -0.17 12.38 3.52
C THR A 18 0.66 13.22 4.48
N LEU A 19 1.70 13.92 4.03
CA LEU A 19 2.47 14.85 4.87
C LEU A 19 1.59 15.95 5.45
N SER A 20 0.67 16.51 4.65
CA SER A 20 -0.30 17.49 5.10
C SER A 20 -1.23 16.89 6.17
N THR A 21 -1.78 15.71 5.92
CA THR A 21 -2.71 15.02 6.84
C THR A 21 -2.04 14.68 8.17
N VAL A 22 -0.83 14.12 8.13
CA VAL A 22 -0.02 13.83 9.31
C VAL A 22 0.32 15.13 10.04
N SER A 23 0.78 16.18 9.34
CA SER A 23 1.10 17.47 9.98
C SER A 23 -0.10 18.11 10.67
N HIS A 24 -1.27 18.09 10.04
CA HIS A 24 -2.53 18.57 10.63
C HIS A 24 -2.90 17.75 11.87
N THR A 25 -2.86 16.42 11.77
CA THR A 25 -3.17 15.52 12.89
C THR A 25 -2.19 15.71 14.05
N LEU A 26 -0.91 15.91 13.76
CA LEU A 26 0.12 16.18 14.77
C LEU A 26 -0.12 17.53 15.47
N LEU A 27 -0.50 18.57 14.72
CA LEU A 27 -0.86 19.87 15.28
C LEU A 27 -2.11 19.80 16.16
N GLU A 28 -3.18 19.14 15.69
CA GLU A 28 -4.41 18.95 16.45
C GLU A 28 -4.16 18.14 17.73
N GLY A 29 -3.39 17.05 17.63
CA GLY A 29 -2.97 16.24 18.78
C GLY A 29 -2.20 17.06 19.80
N MET A 30 -1.23 17.88 19.37
CA MET A 30 -0.47 18.77 20.26
C MET A 30 -1.38 19.81 20.94
N VAL A 31 -2.32 20.41 20.20
CA VAL A 31 -3.29 21.37 20.77
C VAL A 31 -4.19 20.69 21.79
N LEU A 32 -4.67 19.48 21.51
CA LEU A 32 -5.49 18.69 22.44
C LEU A 32 -4.72 18.36 23.71
N VAL A 33 -3.47 17.90 23.60
CA VAL A 33 -2.61 17.63 24.75
C VAL A 33 -2.43 18.90 25.60
N VAL A 34 -2.11 20.04 24.99
CA VAL A 34 -1.99 21.34 25.69
C VAL A 34 -3.29 21.69 26.40
N LEU A 35 -4.45 21.57 25.73
CA LEU A 35 -5.75 21.92 26.28
C LEU A 35 -6.09 21.05 27.49
N VAL A 36 -5.89 19.73 27.38
CA VAL A 36 -6.08 18.78 28.47
C VAL A 36 -5.16 19.12 29.64
N LEU A 37 -3.89 19.42 29.38
CA LEU A 37 -2.94 19.81 30.43
C LEU A 37 -3.32 21.12 31.12
N ILE A 38 -3.80 22.12 30.38
CA ILE A 38 -4.31 23.37 30.96
C ILE A 38 -5.50 23.07 31.87
N LEU A 39 -6.41 22.17 31.44
CA LEU A 39 -7.58 21.79 32.21
C LEU A 39 -7.21 21.06 33.51
N PHE A 40 -6.27 20.12 33.46
CA PHE A 40 -5.87 19.34 34.65
C PHE A 40 -4.93 20.11 35.58
N LEU A 41 -3.85 20.70 35.06
CA LEU A 41 -2.85 21.43 35.86
C LEU A 41 -3.34 22.82 36.27
N GLY A 42 -4.32 23.39 35.56
CA GLY A 42 -4.88 24.72 35.84
C GLY A 42 -3.90 25.88 35.62
N ASN A 43 -2.74 25.60 35.03
CA ASN A 43 -1.68 26.56 34.79
C ASN A 43 -1.08 26.39 33.39
N TRP A 44 -1.31 27.40 32.55
CA TRP A 44 -0.86 27.42 31.17
C TRP A 44 0.66 27.31 31.00
N ARG A 45 1.46 27.79 31.97
CA ARG A 45 2.93 27.69 31.90
C ARG A 45 3.41 26.27 32.05
N GLY A 46 2.77 25.50 32.94
CA GLY A 46 3.09 24.09 33.15
C GLY A 46 2.76 23.28 31.90
N ALA A 47 1.57 23.51 31.34
CA ALA A 47 1.15 22.89 30.08
C ALA A 47 2.11 23.23 28.92
N LEU A 48 2.54 24.48 28.79
CA LEU A 48 3.49 24.89 27.75
C LEU A 48 4.86 24.22 27.90
N LEU A 49 5.36 24.08 29.14
CA LEU A 49 6.63 23.39 29.40
C LEU A 49 6.55 21.91 29.02
N VAL A 50 5.46 21.21 29.38
CA VAL A 50 5.25 19.82 28.96
C VAL A 50 5.10 19.73 27.45
N ALA A 51 4.38 20.66 26.81
CA ALA A 51 4.19 20.68 25.37
C ALA A 51 5.51 20.87 24.61
N LEU A 52 6.48 21.56 25.20
CA LEU A 52 7.84 21.70 24.66
C LEU A 52 8.55 20.34 24.55
N THR A 53 8.17 19.33 25.33
CA THR A 53 8.74 17.98 25.22
C THR A 53 8.52 17.39 23.84
N ILE A 54 7.36 17.63 23.22
CA ILE A 54 6.98 17.07 21.92
C ILE A 54 7.96 17.47 20.79
N PRO A 55 8.17 18.77 20.47
CA PRO A 55 9.07 19.15 19.39
C PRO A 55 10.53 18.74 19.67
N PHE A 56 10.98 18.79 20.92
CA PHE A 56 12.36 18.39 21.25
C PHE A 56 12.57 16.88 21.17
N SER A 57 11.62 16.06 21.61
CA SER A 57 11.70 14.60 21.48
C SER A 57 11.69 14.17 20.01
N LEU A 58 10.85 14.81 19.19
CA LEU A 58 10.81 14.57 17.75
C LEU A 58 12.10 15.01 17.04
N LEU A 59 12.67 16.16 17.43
CA LEU A 59 13.94 16.61 16.87
C LEU A 59 15.06 15.59 17.15
N ILE A 60 15.15 15.09 18.39
CA ILE A 60 16.10 14.04 18.76
C ILE A 60 15.82 12.76 17.94
N ALA A 61 14.55 12.38 17.77
CA ALA A 61 14.19 11.23 16.96
C ALA A 61 14.64 11.38 15.51
N PHE A 62 14.38 12.52 14.87
CA PHE A 62 14.81 12.77 13.49
C PHE A 62 16.34 12.79 13.35
N ILE A 63 17.08 13.34 14.33
CA ILE A 63 18.54 13.28 14.34
C ILE A 63 19.02 11.82 14.37
N LEU A 64 18.46 10.99 15.26
CA LEU A 64 18.83 9.58 15.38
C LEU A 64 18.44 8.78 14.13
N MET A 65 17.28 9.04 13.53
CA MET A 65 16.86 8.44 12.26
C MET A 65 17.81 8.82 11.12
N HIS A 66 18.23 10.09 11.04
CA HIS A 66 19.18 10.54 10.03
C HIS A 66 20.53 9.85 10.18
N ILE A 67 21.04 9.70 11.41
CA ILE A 67 22.31 9.02 11.69
C ILE A 67 22.23 7.51 11.36
N THR A 68 21.08 6.88 11.60
CA THR A 68 20.87 5.44 11.36
C THR A 68 20.37 5.10 9.97
N GLY A 69 20.11 6.09 9.13
CA GLY A 69 19.65 5.89 7.75
C GLY A 69 18.23 5.33 7.65
N ILE A 70 17.40 5.51 8.68
CA ILE A 70 16.04 4.97 8.71
C ILE A 70 15.10 5.93 7.98
N PRO A 71 14.36 5.47 6.95
CA PRO A 71 13.47 6.32 6.20
C PRO A 71 12.27 6.75 7.06
N ALA A 72 11.86 8.00 6.90
CA ALA A 72 10.63 8.51 7.48
C ALA A 72 9.46 8.13 6.57
N ASN A 73 8.64 7.17 7.01
CA ASN A 73 7.48 6.71 6.24
C ASN A 73 6.16 7.07 6.95
N LEU A 74 5.06 6.94 6.23
CA LEU A 74 3.74 7.37 6.70
C LEU A 74 3.32 6.66 7.98
N LEU A 75 3.57 5.34 8.03
CA LEU A 75 3.28 4.50 9.18
C LEU A 75 4.14 4.90 10.40
N SER A 76 5.41 5.25 10.19
CA SER A 76 6.32 5.61 11.27
C SER A 76 5.99 6.96 11.89
N LEU A 77 5.62 7.97 11.08
CA LEU A 77 5.13 9.25 11.61
C LEU A 77 3.73 9.15 12.22
N GLY A 78 2.84 8.35 11.61
CA GLY A 78 1.46 8.17 12.07
C GLY A 78 1.35 7.41 13.39
N ALA A 79 2.33 6.55 13.71
CA ALA A 79 2.36 5.78 14.96
C ALA A 79 2.83 6.59 16.19
N ILE A 80 3.20 7.86 16.02
CA ILE A 80 3.68 8.70 17.10
C ILE A 80 2.51 9.11 18.00
N ASP A 81 2.36 8.42 19.13
CA ASP A 81 1.44 8.82 20.18
C ASP A 81 2.11 9.83 21.12
N PHE A 82 1.65 11.08 21.07
CA PHE A 82 2.14 12.13 21.95
C PHE A 82 1.86 11.85 23.42
N GLY A 83 0.76 11.16 23.74
CA GLY A 83 0.40 10.84 25.12
C GLY A 83 1.53 10.08 25.82
N ILE A 84 2.08 9.08 25.13
CA ILE A 84 3.20 8.28 25.63
C ILE A 84 4.49 9.12 25.72
N ILE A 85 4.73 9.99 24.73
CA ILE A 85 5.89 10.88 24.70
C ILE A 85 5.88 11.89 25.85
N VAL A 86 4.73 12.49 26.16
CA VAL A 86 4.66 13.53 27.19
C VAL A 86 4.52 12.98 28.61
N ASP A 87 4.16 11.71 28.79
CA ASP A 87 3.85 11.09 30.09
C ASP A 87 4.95 11.35 31.15
N GLY A 88 6.21 11.06 30.81
CA GLY A 88 7.34 11.30 31.71
C GLY A 88 7.50 12.78 32.09
N ALA A 89 7.26 13.70 31.15
CA ALA A 89 7.31 15.13 31.41
C ALA A 89 6.11 15.60 32.26
N ILE A 90 4.92 15.01 32.09
CA ILE A 90 3.74 15.29 32.92
C ILE A 90 4.01 14.88 34.36
N VAL A 91 4.46 13.65 34.59
CA VAL A 91 4.75 13.12 35.93
C VAL A 91 5.83 13.95 36.62
N MET A 92 6.88 14.35 35.88
CA MET A 92 7.92 15.24 36.39
C MET A 92 7.35 16.62 36.77
N MET A 93 6.55 17.23 35.90
CA MET A 93 5.93 18.53 36.14
C MET A 93 4.93 18.50 37.29
N GLU A 94 4.11 17.46 37.38
CA GLU A 94 3.17 17.26 38.49
C GLU A 94 3.91 17.15 39.82
N THR A 95 5.04 16.46 39.86
CA THR A 95 5.87 16.34 41.07
C THR A 95 6.35 17.72 41.56
N VAL A 96 6.84 18.56 40.65
CA VAL A 96 7.29 19.93 40.98
C VAL A 96 6.12 20.81 41.41
N LEU A 97 5.00 20.75 40.68
CA LEU A 97 3.79 21.51 41.00
C LEU A 97 3.22 21.08 42.35
N LYS A 98 3.13 19.78 42.62
CA LYS A 98 2.59 19.27 43.88
C LYS A 98 3.42 19.69 45.08
N LYS A 99 4.74 19.73 44.92
CA LYS A 99 5.63 20.28 45.97
C LYS A 99 5.31 21.75 46.25
N ARG A 100 5.10 22.54 45.19
CA ARG A 100 4.72 23.96 45.27
C ARG A 100 3.33 24.16 45.88
N GLU A 101 2.36 23.31 45.58
CA GLU A 101 1.02 23.34 46.19
C GLU A 101 1.05 23.11 47.70
N ASN A 102 1.89 22.16 48.14
CA ASN A 102 2.02 21.82 49.56
C ASN A 102 2.80 22.90 50.34
N HIS A 103 3.69 23.65 49.67
CA HIS A 103 4.52 24.71 50.27
C HIS A 103 4.36 26.04 49.49
N PRO A 104 3.18 26.69 49.56
CA PRO A 104 2.85 27.85 48.73
C PRO A 104 3.64 29.12 49.09
N GLY A 105 4.10 29.25 50.33
CA GLY A 105 4.80 30.43 50.85
C GLY A 105 6.33 30.36 50.79
N GLU A 106 6.91 29.20 50.52
CA GLU A 106 8.37 28.99 50.56
C GLU A 106 9.01 29.33 49.21
N ILE A 107 10.26 29.80 49.21
CA ILE A 107 11.06 29.84 47.99
C ILE A 107 11.59 28.42 47.79
N LEU A 108 11.34 27.82 46.61
CA LEU A 108 11.87 26.48 46.35
C LEU A 108 13.35 26.63 46.01
N THR A 109 14.20 25.94 46.77
CA THR A 109 15.63 25.82 46.49
C THR A 109 15.87 24.74 45.44
N GLU A 110 17.01 24.82 44.76
CA GLU A 110 17.42 23.88 43.72
C GLU A 110 17.50 22.45 44.27
N ASP A 111 18.20 22.26 45.39
CA ASP A 111 18.35 20.96 46.07
C ASP A 111 16.99 20.33 46.42
N SER A 112 16.05 21.17 46.87
CA SER A 112 14.72 20.73 47.26
C SER A 112 13.94 20.18 46.04
N ILE A 113 13.98 20.86 44.90
CA ILE A 113 13.34 20.34 43.68
C ILE A 113 14.08 19.09 43.18
N LEU A 114 15.41 19.11 43.18
CA LEU A 114 16.26 18.00 42.74
C LEU A 114 15.98 16.70 43.52
N ASP A 115 15.88 16.76 44.84
CA ASP A 115 15.58 15.59 45.67
C ASP A 115 14.24 14.93 45.30
N ARG A 116 13.24 15.75 44.96
CA ARG A 116 11.92 15.26 44.57
C ARG A 116 11.90 14.74 43.14
N THR A 117 12.60 15.39 42.22
CA THR A 117 12.68 14.92 40.83
C THR A 117 13.47 13.63 40.74
N ILE A 118 14.52 13.42 41.54
CA ILE A 118 15.28 12.16 41.62
C ILE A 118 14.38 10.99 42.07
N GLN A 119 13.47 11.21 43.02
CA GLN A 119 12.54 10.17 43.49
C GLN A 119 11.65 9.62 42.37
N VAL A 120 11.29 10.47 41.41
CA VAL A 120 10.36 10.13 40.32
C VAL A 120 11.08 9.82 39.00
N ALA A 121 12.33 10.28 38.86
CA ALA A 121 13.19 9.99 37.72
C ALA A 121 13.39 8.49 37.48
N ARG A 122 13.61 7.71 38.56
CA ARG A 122 13.80 6.25 38.45
C ARG A 122 12.53 5.56 37.92
N PRO A 123 11.33 5.75 38.51
CA PRO A 123 10.08 5.24 37.94
C PRO A 123 9.86 5.64 36.47
N ILE A 124 10.08 6.91 36.11
CA ILE A 124 9.93 7.40 34.74
C ILE A 124 10.86 6.62 33.79
N LEU A 125 12.15 6.51 34.12
CA LEU A 125 13.13 5.78 33.31
C LEU A 125 12.71 4.32 33.10
N PHE A 126 12.32 3.61 34.16
CA PHE A 126 11.90 2.21 34.03
C PHE A 126 10.59 2.08 33.22
N SER A 127 9.63 2.97 33.41
CA SER A 127 8.38 2.97 32.64
C SER A 127 8.65 3.16 31.14
N THR A 128 9.50 4.12 30.76
CA THR A 128 9.85 4.35 29.35
C THR A 128 10.63 3.17 28.76
N LEU A 129 11.56 2.57 29.52
CA LEU A 129 12.29 1.37 29.06
C LEU A 129 11.37 0.17 28.87
N ILE A 130 10.38 -0.03 29.75
CA ILE A 130 9.37 -1.08 29.58
C ILE A 130 8.61 -0.87 28.27
N ILE A 131 8.20 0.37 27.98
CA ILE A 131 7.50 0.69 26.73
C ILE A 131 8.40 0.38 25.54
N ILE A 132 9.65 0.87 25.51
CA ILE A 132 10.60 0.56 24.43
C ILE A 132 10.78 -0.96 24.25
N THR A 133 10.88 -1.71 25.35
CA THR A 133 11.01 -3.17 25.33
C THR A 133 9.74 -3.86 24.81
N ALA A 134 8.56 -3.31 25.07
CA ALA A 134 7.30 -3.82 24.52
C ALA A 134 7.20 -3.68 22.99
N TYR A 135 7.95 -2.75 22.38
CA TYR A 135 8.08 -2.65 20.91
C TYR A 135 9.13 -3.59 20.32
N LEU A 136 9.99 -4.22 21.14
CA LEU A 136 11.06 -5.11 20.67
C LEU A 136 10.55 -6.29 19.81
N PRO A 137 9.38 -6.91 20.07
CA PRO A 137 8.85 -7.96 19.21
C PRO A 137 8.62 -7.54 17.75
N LEU A 138 8.45 -6.24 17.45
CA LEU A 138 8.29 -5.77 16.07
C LEU A 138 9.54 -6.01 15.21
N PHE A 139 10.72 -6.11 15.82
CA PHE A 139 11.96 -6.46 15.12
C PHE A 139 12.06 -7.95 14.78
N ALA A 140 11.21 -8.79 15.38
CA ALA A 140 11.14 -10.21 15.07
C ALA A 140 10.26 -10.51 13.85
N PHE A 141 9.54 -9.52 13.32
CA PHE A 141 8.81 -9.67 12.06
C PHE A 141 9.75 -9.92 10.88
N GLU A 142 9.26 -10.67 9.91
CA GLU A 142 10.00 -11.02 8.70
C GLU A 142 9.34 -10.38 7.46
N HIS A 143 9.94 -10.61 6.28
CA HIS A 143 9.37 -10.24 4.98
C HIS A 143 8.86 -8.78 4.88
N ILE A 144 7.59 -8.60 4.50
CA ILE A 144 7.00 -7.30 4.21
C ILE A 144 6.57 -6.59 5.50
N GLU A 145 6.11 -7.33 6.51
CA GLU A 145 5.80 -6.75 7.82
C GLU A 145 7.03 -6.06 8.40
N ARG A 146 8.21 -6.69 8.27
CA ARG A 146 9.47 -6.10 8.73
C ARG A 146 9.72 -4.75 8.08
N LYS A 147 9.57 -4.63 6.76
CA LYS A 147 9.81 -3.38 6.03
C LYS A 147 8.84 -2.27 6.45
N LEU A 148 7.61 -2.62 6.82
CA LEU A 148 6.58 -1.67 7.25
C LEU A 148 6.73 -1.24 8.71
N PHE A 149 6.94 -2.19 9.63
CA PHE A 149 6.93 -1.95 11.08
C PHE A 149 8.30 -1.68 11.70
N THR A 150 9.41 -2.09 11.08
CA THR A 150 10.75 -1.81 11.62
C THR A 150 11.03 -0.31 11.72
N PRO A 151 10.80 0.51 10.67
CA PRO A 151 10.99 1.95 10.77
C PRO A 151 10.12 2.59 11.86
N MET A 152 8.87 2.11 11.99
CA MET A 152 7.95 2.54 13.04
C MET A 152 8.50 2.30 14.45
N ALA A 153 9.01 1.09 14.72
CA ALA A 153 9.59 0.73 16.01
C ALA A 153 10.79 1.62 16.36
N TYR A 154 11.66 1.90 15.39
CA TYR A 154 12.80 2.80 15.59
C TYR A 154 12.36 4.25 15.84
N THR A 155 11.41 4.79 15.06
CA THR A 155 10.92 6.15 15.23
C THR A 155 10.32 6.35 16.63
N VAL A 156 9.45 5.44 17.07
CA VAL A 156 8.85 5.51 18.42
C VAL A 156 9.91 5.32 19.49
N GLY A 157 10.80 4.35 19.36
CA GLY A 157 11.89 4.12 20.31
C GLY A 157 12.80 5.35 20.49
N TYR A 158 13.21 5.98 19.39
CA TYR A 158 14.01 7.21 19.42
C TYR A 158 13.24 8.41 19.97
N ALA A 159 11.95 8.53 19.65
CA ALA A 159 11.10 9.57 20.23
C ALA A 159 10.96 9.40 21.75
N LEU A 160 10.81 8.18 22.26
CA LEU A 160 10.75 7.88 23.69
C LEU A 160 12.09 8.12 24.40
N LEU A 161 13.21 7.79 23.76
CA LEU A 161 14.55 8.13 24.29
C LEU A 161 14.75 9.66 24.35
N GLY A 162 14.34 10.38 23.30
CA GLY A 162 14.36 11.84 23.28
C GLY A 162 13.45 12.44 24.36
N ALA A 163 12.25 11.90 24.51
CA ALA A 163 11.29 12.31 25.53
C ALA A 163 11.84 12.09 26.95
N LEU A 164 12.47 10.94 27.21
CA LEU A 164 13.13 10.63 28.46
C LEU A 164 14.26 11.63 28.75
N ALA A 165 15.10 11.93 27.76
CA ALA A 165 16.17 12.91 27.89
C ALA A 165 15.62 14.29 28.24
N VAL A 166 14.55 14.73 27.57
CA VAL A 166 13.90 16.02 27.85
C VAL A 166 13.25 16.03 29.24
N ALA A 167 12.52 14.98 29.60
CA ALA A 167 11.82 14.86 30.88
C ALA A 167 12.77 14.86 32.09
N LEU A 168 13.97 14.27 31.95
CA LEU A 168 14.95 14.19 33.04
C LEU A 168 15.94 15.36 33.06
N LEU A 169 16.38 15.86 31.89
CA LEU A 169 17.45 16.85 31.81
C LEU A 169 16.93 18.28 31.65
N LEU A 170 15.85 18.47 30.89
CA LEU A 170 15.37 19.82 30.53
C LEU A 170 14.22 20.28 31.43
N ILE A 171 13.22 19.43 31.62
CA ILE A 171 11.98 19.78 32.34
C ILE A 171 12.24 20.22 33.79
N PRO A 172 13.06 19.52 34.62
CA PRO A 172 13.31 19.95 36.00
C PRO A 172 13.91 21.36 36.10
N GLY A 173 14.86 21.69 35.22
CA GLY A 173 15.50 23.00 35.18
C GLY A 173 14.53 24.11 34.75
N LEU A 174 13.74 23.86 33.70
CA LEU A 174 12.73 24.82 33.25
C LEU A 174 11.59 24.99 34.27
N ALA A 175 11.18 23.90 34.93
CA ALA A 175 10.18 23.92 35.98
C ALA A 175 10.68 24.71 37.19
N PHE A 176 11.94 24.49 37.61
CA PHE A 176 12.58 25.28 38.66
C PHE A 176 12.53 26.77 38.33
N HIS A 177 13.01 27.17 37.15
CA HIS A 177 13.01 28.58 36.75
C HIS A 177 11.59 29.18 36.70
N ALA A 178 10.62 28.44 36.18
CA ALA A 178 9.24 28.90 36.05
C ALA A 178 8.50 29.01 37.39
N TYR A 179 8.85 28.19 38.38
CA TYR A 179 8.12 28.00 39.64
C TYR A 179 8.93 28.27 40.91
N ALA A 180 10.16 28.79 40.84
CA ALA A 180 11.00 29.09 42.01
C ALA A 180 10.37 30.09 43.00
N LYS A 181 9.60 31.07 42.49
CA LYS A 181 8.97 32.13 43.31
C LYS A 181 7.57 31.70 43.83
N PRO A 182 7.16 32.15 45.03
CA PRO A 182 5.82 31.94 45.57
C PRO A 182 4.75 32.44 44.60
N ARG A 183 3.68 31.65 44.41
CA ARG A 183 2.56 32.00 43.52
C ARG A 183 1.24 31.51 44.11
N LYS A 184 0.14 32.15 43.67
CA LYS A 184 -1.20 31.66 43.97
C LYS A 184 -1.36 30.25 43.42
N VAL A 185 -1.67 29.32 44.31
CA VAL A 185 -1.99 27.93 43.97
C VAL A 185 -3.37 27.91 43.33
N TYR A 186 -3.47 27.37 42.12
CA TYR A 186 -4.74 27.11 41.48
C TYR A 186 -5.25 25.75 41.96
N ARG A 187 -6.44 25.72 42.57
CA ARG A 187 -7.12 24.47 42.94
C ARG A 187 -8.23 24.21 41.94
N ASN A 188 -8.13 23.11 41.22
CA ASN A 188 -9.16 22.68 40.29
C ASN A 188 -10.32 22.01 41.04
N ARG A 189 -11.44 22.74 41.22
CA ARG A 189 -12.65 22.26 41.92
C ARG A 189 -13.26 20.99 41.30
N TRP A 190 -13.10 20.79 40.00
CA TRP A 190 -13.57 19.59 39.32
C TRP A 190 -12.72 18.37 39.69
N LEU A 191 -11.41 18.55 39.74
CA LEU A 191 -10.46 17.52 40.13
C LEU A 191 -10.65 17.11 41.60
N GLU A 192 -10.91 18.07 42.50
CA GLU A 192 -11.23 17.79 43.90
C GLU A 192 -12.47 16.90 44.04
N LYS A 193 -13.57 17.24 43.35
CA LYS A 193 -14.78 16.40 43.34
C LYS A 193 -14.51 15.00 42.78
N LEU A 194 -13.76 14.91 41.68
CA LEU A 194 -13.43 13.62 41.07
C LEU A 194 -12.56 12.77 42.01
N SER A 195 -11.62 13.40 42.72
CA SER A 195 -10.77 12.77 43.73
C SER A 195 -11.58 12.25 44.92
N GLU A 196 -12.55 13.01 45.42
CA GLU A 196 -13.47 12.57 46.48
C GLU A 196 -14.29 11.36 46.05
N ILE A 197 -14.84 11.38 44.84
CA ILE A 197 -15.59 10.25 44.26
C ILE A 197 -14.68 9.02 44.14
N TYR A 198 -13.48 9.19 43.58
CA TYR A 198 -12.51 8.12 43.42
C TYR A 198 -12.08 7.52 44.76
N HIS A 199 -11.80 8.36 45.75
CA HIS A 199 -11.44 7.94 47.10
C HIS A 199 -12.57 7.14 47.75
N HIS A 200 -13.80 7.64 47.68
CA HIS A 200 -14.96 6.97 48.27
C HIS A 200 -15.24 5.61 47.61
N GLN A 201 -15.07 5.50 46.29
CA GLN A 201 -15.17 4.20 45.60
C GLN A 201 -14.04 3.24 45.99
N THR A 202 -12.80 3.73 46.08
CA THR A 202 -11.63 2.93 46.45
C THR A 202 -11.79 2.33 47.84
N VAL A 203 -12.27 3.11 48.81
CA VAL A 203 -12.56 2.63 50.18
C VAL A 203 -13.64 1.53 50.16
N ARG A 204 -14.74 1.72 49.44
CA ARG A 204 -15.79 0.68 49.30
C ARG A 204 -15.27 -0.61 48.67
N LEU A 205 -14.31 -0.51 47.74
CA LEU A 205 -13.70 -1.66 47.07
C LEU A 205 -12.74 -2.41 48.01
N LEU A 206 -11.97 -1.67 48.81
CA LEU A 206 -11.09 -2.22 49.85
C LEU A 206 -11.87 -2.97 50.93
N ASP A 207 -13.07 -2.51 51.29
CA ASP A 207 -13.94 -3.18 52.28
C ASP A 207 -14.42 -4.56 51.80
N LYS A 208 -14.55 -4.77 50.48
CA LYS A 208 -15.09 -6.02 49.88
C LYS A 208 -14.38 -6.36 48.57
N PRO A 209 -13.09 -6.76 48.58
CA PRO A 209 -12.28 -6.95 47.38
C PRO A 209 -12.83 -8.06 46.45
N LYS A 210 -13.48 -9.09 47.02
CA LYS A 210 -14.10 -10.17 46.24
C LYS A 210 -15.21 -9.71 45.29
N ARG A 211 -15.83 -8.55 45.53
CA ARG A 211 -16.86 -7.98 44.64
C ARG A 211 -16.28 -7.51 43.30
N VAL A 212 -14.98 -7.28 43.22
CA VAL A 212 -14.28 -6.85 41.99
C VAL A 212 -14.01 -8.02 41.05
N LEU A 213 -13.90 -9.24 41.59
CA LEU A 213 -13.61 -10.42 40.77
C LEU A 213 -14.71 -10.68 39.74
N LEU A 214 -15.99 -10.57 40.12
CA LEU A 214 -17.11 -10.79 39.20
C LEU A 214 -17.07 -9.87 37.96
N PRO A 215 -17.05 -8.52 38.09
CA PRO A 215 -16.99 -7.65 36.92
C PRO A 215 -15.69 -7.83 36.13
N LEU A 216 -14.56 -8.09 36.79
CA LEU A 216 -13.29 -8.34 36.10
C LEU A 216 -13.37 -9.61 35.24
N THR A 217 -13.94 -10.70 35.77
CA THR A 217 -14.17 -11.94 35.02
C THR A 217 -15.17 -11.71 33.88
N VAL A 218 -16.23 -10.94 34.10
CA VAL A 218 -17.19 -10.60 33.03
C VAL A 218 -16.50 -9.79 31.92
N ILE A 219 -15.68 -8.80 32.26
CA ILE A 219 -14.92 -8.00 31.28
C ILE A 219 -13.92 -8.90 30.52
N LEU A 220 -13.22 -9.79 31.22
CA LEU A 220 -12.29 -10.73 30.60
C LEU A 220 -13.00 -11.69 29.63
N LEU A 221 -14.13 -12.27 30.04
CA LEU A 221 -14.94 -13.16 29.20
C LEU A 221 -15.56 -12.41 28.01
N ALA A 222 -16.05 -11.20 28.23
CA ALA A 222 -16.59 -10.36 27.17
C ALA A 222 -15.50 -9.95 26.17
N GLY A 223 -14.32 -9.57 26.65
CA GLY A 223 -13.16 -9.25 25.82
C GLY A 223 -12.68 -10.46 25.01
N GLY A 224 -12.61 -11.63 25.64
CA GLY A 224 -12.29 -12.90 24.94
C GLY A 224 -13.35 -13.27 23.90
N GLY A 225 -14.63 -13.11 24.22
CA GLY A 225 -15.74 -13.35 23.30
C GLY A 225 -15.71 -12.41 22.09
N LEU A 226 -15.52 -11.11 22.32
CA LEU A 226 -15.40 -10.11 21.24
C LEU A 226 -14.17 -10.37 20.37
N SER A 227 -13.03 -10.70 20.97
CA SER A 227 -11.81 -11.02 20.22
C SER A 227 -11.96 -12.24 19.32
N TYR A 228 -12.84 -13.18 19.64
CA TYR A 228 -13.15 -14.33 18.78
C TYR A 228 -14.02 -13.93 17.57
N THR A 229 -14.86 -12.90 17.71
CA THR A 229 -15.77 -12.45 16.65
C THR A 229 -15.17 -11.45 15.67
N VAL A 230 -14.03 -10.81 16.00
CA VAL A 230 -13.39 -9.82 15.15
C VAL A 230 -12.65 -10.50 14.00
N GLY A 231 -12.86 -10.01 12.77
CA GLY A 231 -12.16 -10.46 11.57
C GLY A 231 -10.65 -10.25 11.66
N LYS A 232 -9.88 -11.06 10.93
CA LYS A 232 -8.42 -11.01 10.93
C LYS A 232 -7.95 -10.66 9.53
N ASP A 233 -7.39 -9.47 9.39
CA ASP A 233 -6.78 -8.99 8.15
C ASP A 233 -5.27 -8.86 8.33
N PHE A 234 -4.54 -8.95 7.22
CA PHE A 234 -3.08 -8.78 7.22
C PHE A 234 -2.67 -7.34 7.54
N LEU A 235 -3.21 -6.39 6.78
CA LEU A 235 -3.02 -4.96 6.95
C LEU A 235 -4.33 -4.25 6.61
N PRO A 236 -4.65 -3.12 7.27
CA PRO A 236 -5.75 -2.29 6.83
C PRO A 236 -5.46 -1.76 5.41
N PRO A 237 -6.48 -1.66 4.53
CA PRO A 237 -6.27 -1.11 3.20
C PRO A 237 -5.80 0.34 3.30
N LEU A 238 -4.64 0.63 2.71
CA LEU A 238 -4.07 1.97 2.63
C LEU A 238 -4.67 2.67 1.41
N ASP A 239 -5.37 3.78 1.60
CA ASP A 239 -5.96 4.52 0.49
C ASP A 239 -4.91 5.40 -0.22
N GLU A 240 -4.71 5.15 -1.51
CA GLU A 240 -3.73 5.83 -2.36
C GLU A 240 -4.33 7.01 -3.14
N GLY A 241 -5.64 7.24 -3.06
CA GLY A 241 -6.31 8.29 -3.83
C GLY A 241 -6.51 7.95 -5.32
N SER A 242 -6.29 6.71 -5.70
CA SER A 242 -6.50 6.18 -7.05
C SER A 242 -7.04 4.75 -7.00
N ILE A 243 -7.51 4.24 -8.13
CA ILE A 243 -7.96 2.86 -8.30
C ILE A 243 -7.16 2.27 -9.45
N TRP A 244 -6.65 1.06 -9.25
CA TRP A 244 -6.05 0.23 -10.28
C TRP A 244 -7.04 -0.87 -10.65
N ILE A 245 -7.27 -1.08 -11.94
CA ILE A 245 -8.25 -2.04 -12.40
C ILE A 245 -7.54 -3.02 -13.34
N GLN A 246 -7.52 -4.28 -12.94
CA GLN A 246 -6.99 -5.38 -13.74
C GLN A 246 -8.12 -5.97 -14.58
N VAL A 247 -7.98 -5.97 -15.91
CA VAL A 247 -9.03 -6.39 -16.83
C VAL A 247 -8.56 -7.51 -17.73
N GLN A 248 -9.22 -8.65 -17.65
CA GLN A 248 -9.03 -9.78 -18.55
C GLN A 248 -10.12 -9.76 -19.63
N LEU A 249 -9.68 -9.76 -20.88
CA LEU A 249 -10.48 -9.87 -22.10
C LEU A 249 -10.48 -11.32 -22.61
N PRO A 250 -11.32 -11.64 -23.62
CA PRO A 250 -11.31 -12.97 -24.24
C PRO A 250 -9.94 -13.25 -24.88
N PRO A 251 -9.44 -14.49 -24.79
CA PRO A 251 -8.18 -14.90 -25.41
C PRO A 251 -8.23 -14.78 -26.94
N GLY A 252 -7.06 -14.58 -27.55
CA GLY A 252 -6.91 -14.62 -29.02
C GLY A 252 -7.48 -13.38 -29.72
N ILE A 253 -7.68 -12.30 -28.98
CA ILE A 253 -8.18 -11.03 -29.49
C ILE A 253 -7.06 -10.25 -30.20
N SER A 254 -7.39 -9.54 -31.29
CA SER A 254 -6.42 -8.69 -31.98
C SER A 254 -6.13 -7.41 -31.19
N ILE A 255 -4.95 -6.81 -31.39
CA ILE A 255 -4.58 -5.56 -30.71
C ILE A 255 -5.56 -4.43 -31.02
N GLU A 256 -6.08 -4.36 -32.24
CA GLU A 256 -7.10 -3.39 -32.64
C GLU A 256 -8.36 -3.58 -31.82
N LYS A 257 -8.82 -4.83 -31.67
CA LYS A 257 -10.03 -5.13 -30.92
C LYS A 257 -9.85 -4.90 -29.42
N SER A 258 -8.70 -5.27 -28.86
CA SER A 258 -8.38 -4.96 -27.46
C SER A 258 -8.30 -3.46 -27.22
N LYS A 259 -7.75 -2.68 -28.16
CA LYS A 259 -7.72 -1.22 -28.08
C LYS A 259 -9.12 -0.61 -28.13
N GLU A 260 -10.02 -1.14 -28.96
CA GLU A 260 -11.44 -0.74 -28.96
C GLU A 260 -12.09 -1.04 -27.61
N MET A 261 -11.90 -2.25 -27.08
CA MET A 261 -12.45 -2.66 -25.78
C MET A 261 -11.90 -1.83 -24.63
N GLY A 262 -10.61 -1.50 -24.64
CA GLY A 262 -9.99 -0.58 -23.68
C GLY A 262 -10.52 0.84 -23.81
N ALA A 263 -10.80 1.33 -25.02
CA ALA A 263 -11.44 2.63 -25.22
C ALA A 263 -12.88 2.67 -24.70
N GLU A 264 -13.64 1.58 -24.85
CA GLU A 264 -14.98 1.43 -24.29
C GLU A 264 -14.95 1.40 -22.75
N LEU A 265 -14.02 0.64 -22.16
CA LEU A 265 -13.77 0.61 -20.72
C LEU A 265 -13.49 2.03 -20.20
N ARG A 266 -12.55 2.72 -20.85
CA ARG A 266 -12.17 4.10 -20.50
C ARG A 266 -13.37 5.05 -20.55
N LYS A 267 -14.23 4.93 -21.56
CA LYS A 267 -15.42 5.77 -21.73
C LYS A 267 -16.44 5.54 -20.61
N ASN A 268 -16.68 4.28 -20.24
CA ASN A 268 -17.60 3.94 -19.14
C ASN A 268 -17.09 4.44 -17.79
N LEU A 269 -15.79 4.28 -17.50
CA LEU A 269 -15.18 4.75 -16.26
C LEU A 269 -15.08 6.28 -16.18
N SER A 270 -14.85 6.95 -17.31
CA SER A 270 -14.80 8.43 -17.34
C SER A 270 -16.17 9.09 -17.15
N ALA A 271 -17.27 8.32 -17.18
CA ALA A 271 -18.62 8.84 -16.98
C ALA A 271 -18.95 9.12 -15.50
N PHE A 272 -18.14 8.61 -14.56
CA PHE A 272 -18.30 8.86 -13.13
C PHE A 272 -17.78 10.25 -12.77
N ASP A 273 -18.59 11.03 -12.04
CA ASP A 273 -18.27 12.41 -11.65
C ASP A 273 -17.02 12.49 -10.75
N GLU A 274 -16.74 11.44 -9.99
CA GLU A 274 -15.62 11.33 -9.05
C GLU A 274 -14.27 11.10 -9.75
N VAL A 275 -14.28 10.66 -11.00
CA VAL A 275 -13.08 10.30 -11.76
C VAL A 275 -12.44 11.55 -12.38
N SER A 276 -11.12 11.66 -12.23
CA SER A 276 -10.30 12.74 -12.77
C SER A 276 -9.70 12.38 -14.13
N TYR A 277 -9.10 11.19 -14.22
CA TYR A 277 -8.56 10.64 -15.46
C TYR A 277 -8.72 9.13 -15.49
N VAL A 278 -8.70 8.57 -16.69
CA VAL A 278 -8.67 7.13 -16.93
C VAL A 278 -7.64 6.83 -17.99
N MET A 279 -6.68 5.98 -17.67
CA MET A 279 -5.63 5.50 -18.56
C MET A 279 -5.78 3.99 -18.71
N THR A 280 -5.54 3.48 -19.90
CA THR A 280 -5.69 2.06 -20.24
C THR A 280 -4.45 1.60 -20.98
N GLN A 281 -3.79 0.57 -20.46
CA GLN A 281 -2.63 -0.10 -21.04
C GLN A 281 -3.11 -1.44 -21.58
N VAL A 282 -2.85 -1.72 -22.85
CA VAL A 282 -3.28 -2.98 -23.49
C VAL A 282 -2.02 -3.77 -23.79
N GLY A 283 -1.95 -5.00 -23.28
CA GLY A 283 -0.73 -5.79 -23.34
C GLY A 283 0.35 -5.25 -22.41
N ARG A 284 1.59 -5.27 -22.90
CA ARG A 284 2.78 -4.92 -22.13
C ARG A 284 3.50 -3.72 -22.72
N ASP A 285 4.41 -3.18 -21.92
CA ASP A 285 5.32 -2.11 -22.31
C ASP A 285 6.50 -2.62 -23.16
N ASP A 286 7.20 -1.69 -23.80
CA ASP A 286 8.36 -1.99 -24.65
C ASP A 286 9.60 -2.41 -23.83
N GLU A 287 9.69 -2.06 -22.54
CA GLU A 287 10.79 -2.54 -21.67
C GLU A 287 10.59 -4.03 -21.31
N GLY A 288 9.36 -4.54 -21.40
CA GLY A 288 9.01 -5.92 -21.11
C GLY A 288 9.15 -6.25 -19.63
N ALA A 289 8.93 -5.27 -18.76
CA ALA A 289 8.91 -5.48 -17.31
C ALA A 289 7.73 -6.38 -16.91
N GLU A 290 6.62 -6.26 -17.66
CA GLU A 290 5.40 -7.02 -17.46
C GLU A 290 5.17 -8.02 -18.62
N ALA A 291 4.64 -9.20 -18.28
CA ALA A 291 4.45 -10.31 -19.21
C ALA A 291 3.00 -10.45 -19.69
N PHE A 292 2.30 -9.31 -19.87
CA PHE A 292 0.89 -9.31 -20.25
C PHE A 292 0.65 -9.56 -21.74
N SER A 293 -0.43 -10.29 -22.03
CA SER A 293 -0.89 -10.55 -23.40
C SER A 293 -1.78 -9.42 -23.91
N LEU A 294 -2.09 -9.41 -25.22
CA LEU A 294 -3.06 -8.48 -25.80
C LEU A 294 -4.49 -8.62 -25.25
N SER A 295 -4.78 -9.74 -24.59
CA SER A 295 -6.05 -10.01 -23.92
C SER A 295 -6.09 -9.44 -22.49
N HIS A 296 -5.01 -8.83 -22.04
CA HIS A 296 -4.93 -8.21 -20.72
C HIS A 296 -4.87 -6.69 -20.84
N VAL A 297 -5.63 -6.00 -20.00
CA VAL A 297 -5.71 -4.54 -19.97
C VAL A 297 -5.60 -4.06 -18.53
N GLU A 298 -4.59 -3.24 -18.27
CA GLU A 298 -4.50 -2.52 -17.01
C GLU A 298 -5.15 -1.14 -17.14
N CYS A 299 -5.90 -0.72 -16.13
CA CYS A 299 -6.58 0.56 -16.15
C CYS A 299 -6.32 1.37 -14.87
N ALA A 300 -5.60 2.48 -15.04
CA ALA A 300 -5.35 3.45 -13.98
C ALA A 300 -6.49 4.47 -13.93
N VAL A 301 -7.18 4.56 -12.81
CA VAL A 301 -8.28 5.50 -12.57
C VAL A 301 -7.87 6.47 -11.47
N GLY A 302 -7.61 7.71 -11.85
CA GLY A 302 -7.34 8.78 -10.89
C GLY A 302 -8.62 9.37 -10.34
N LEU A 303 -8.67 9.63 -9.04
CA LEU A 303 -9.83 10.20 -8.37
C LEU A 303 -9.68 11.72 -8.18
N LYS A 304 -10.80 12.43 -8.20
CA LYS A 304 -10.85 13.82 -7.75
C LYS A 304 -10.71 13.87 -6.23
N PRO A 305 -10.24 14.99 -5.64
CA PRO A 305 -10.15 15.15 -4.20
C PRO A 305 -11.48 14.82 -3.50
N TYR A 306 -11.44 13.98 -2.47
CA TYR A 306 -12.63 13.44 -1.80
C TYR A 306 -13.61 14.50 -1.27
N ASN A 307 -13.11 15.68 -0.90
CA ASN A 307 -13.93 16.81 -0.46
C ASN A 307 -14.82 17.43 -1.57
N THR A 308 -14.57 17.09 -2.84
CA THR A 308 -15.39 17.54 -3.98
C THR A 308 -16.52 16.59 -4.32
N TRP A 309 -16.57 15.41 -3.68
CA TRP A 309 -17.55 14.37 -3.98
C TRP A 309 -18.94 14.75 -3.46
N LYS A 310 -19.97 14.48 -4.26
CA LYS A 310 -21.35 14.80 -3.90
C LYS A 310 -21.85 13.83 -2.81
N HIS A 311 -22.73 14.33 -1.94
CA HIS A 311 -23.47 13.52 -0.96
C HIS A 311 -22.64 12.72 0.06
N GLY A 312 -21.36 13.05 0.26
CA GLY A 312 -20.50 12.34 1.21
C GLY A 312 -20.20 10.89 0.81
N ARG A 313 -20.27 10.61 -0.50
CA ARG A 313 -19.97 9.30 -1.08
C ARG A 313 -18.55 8.85 -0.74
N LYS A 314 -18.36 7.56 -0.48
CA LYS A 314 -17.05 6.95 -0.20
C LYS A 314 -16.48 6.24 -1.42
N LYS A 315 -15.16 6.03 -1.40
CA LYS A 315 -14.44 5.25 -2.44
C LYS A 315 -15.03 3.86 -2.64
N THR A 316 -15.42 3.19 -1.55
CA THR A 316 -16.07 1.87 -1.59
C THR A 316 -17.36 1.88 -2.41
N ASP A 317 -18.18 2.92 -2.25
CA ASP A 317 -19.44 3.06 -2.98
C ASP A 317 -19.20 3.37 -4.47
N LEU A 318 -18.05 3.95 -4.81
CA LEU A 318 -17.63 4.16 -6.19
C LEU A 318 -17.17 2.85 -6.84
N ILE A 319 -16.36 2.06 -6.11
CA ILE A 319 -15.87 0.75 -6.59
C ILE A 319 -17.05 -0.20 -6.84
N GLU A 320 -18.03 -0.25 -5.94
CA GLU A 320 -19.22 -1.09 -6.10
C GLU A 320 -20.02 -0.71 -7.35
N ASP A 321 -20.29 0.58 -7.55
CA ASP A 321 -21.01 1.06 -8.74
C ASP A 321 -20.21 0.82 -10.04
N MET A 322 -18.88 0.97 -9.99
CA MET A 322 -18.01 0.62 -11.12
C MET A 322 -18.07 -0.88 -11.41
N SER A 323 -17.97 -1.73 -10.40
CA SER A 323 -18.06 -3.19 -10.54
C SER A 323 -19.41 -3.61 -11.13
N GLN A 324 -20.52 -3.06 -10.62
CA GLN A 324 -21.84 -3.32 -11.16
C GLN A 324 -21.99 -2.84 -12.61
N LYS A 325 -21.39 -1.69 -12.95
CA LYS A 325 -21.42 -1.17 -14.33
C LYS A 325 -20.59 -2.05 -15.27
N LEU A 326 -19.40 -2.46 -14.86
CA LEU A 326 -18.48 -3.23 -15.69
C LEU A 326 -18.90 -4.69 -15.85
N SER A 327 -19.52 -5.30 -14.84
CA SER A 327 -20.09 -6.65 -14.93
C SER A 327 -21.23 -6.78 -15.94
N SER A 328 -21.85 -5.65 -16.35
CA SER A 328 -22.83 -5.63 -17.45
C SER A 328 -22.20 -5.69 -18.84
N LEU A 329 -20.88 -5.47 -18.96
CA LEU A 329 -20.17 -5.50 -20.24
C LEU A 329 -19.78 -6.93 -20.63
N PRO A 330 -20.13 -7.39 -21.83
CA PRO A 330 -19.80 -8.74 -22.27
C PRO A 330 -18.30 -8.89 -22.55
N GLY A 331 -17.69 -9.96 -22.05
CA GLY A 331 -16.28 -10.27 -22.31
C GLY A 331 -15.27 -9.53 -21.44
N TYR A 332 -15.70 -8.87 -20.36
CA TYR A 332 -14.81 -8.25 -19.39
C TYR A 332 -14.85 -9.02 -18.07
N SER A 333 -13.67 -9.43 -17.59
CA SER A 333 -13.48 -9.86 -16.20
C SER A 333 -12.60 -8.83 -15.52
N VAL A 334 -13.04 -8.30 -14.39
CA VAL A 334 -12.44 -7.12 -13.77
C VAL A 334 -12.10 -7.39 -12.32
N GLY A 335 -10.88 -7.02 -11.91
CA GLY A 335 -10.45 -6.97 -10.51
C GLY A 335 -10.08 -5.54 -10.11
N PHE A 336 -10.37 -5.15 -8.87
CA PHE A 336 -10.08 -3.83 -8.34
C PHE A 336 -8.96 -3.86 -7.31
N SER A 337 -8.04 -2.91 -7.42
CA SER A 337 -6.87 -2.77 -6.56
C SER A 337 -6.44 -1.30 -6.49
N GLN A 338 -5.24 -1.03 -6.01
CA GLN A 338 -4.59 0.28 -6.05
C GLN A 338 -3.14 0.14 -6.50
N PRO A 339 -2.54 1.14 -7.17
CA PRO A 339 -1.27 0.96 -7.87
C PRO A 339 -0.11 0.43 -7.01
N ILE A 340 0.04 0.88 -5.77
CA ILE A 340 1.14 0.45 -4.89
C ILE A 340 0.83 -0.92 -4.30
N ILE A 341 -0.38 -1.14 -3.77
CA ILE A 341 -0.73 -2.44 -3.19
C ILE A 341 -0.76 -3.55 -4.25
N ASP A 342 -1.21 -3.27 -5.47
CA ASP A 342 -1.23 -4.21 -6.59
C ASP A 342 0.15 -4.73 -6.92
N MET A 343 1.11 -3.81 -7.08
CA MET A 343 2.51 -4.11 -7.33
C MET A 343 3.16 -4.88 -6.17
N VAL A 344 2.77 -4.58 -4.94
CA VAL A 344 3.22 -5.34 -3.77
C VAL A 344 2.66 -6.76 -3.78
N MET A 345 1.38 -6.95 -4.11
CA MET A 345 0.76 -8.27 -4.18
C MET A 345 1.35 -9.10 -5.32
N ASP A 346 1.60 -8.51 -6.47
CA ASP A 346 2.31 -9.18 -7.56
C ASP A 346 3.71 -9.65 -7.13
N GLN A 347 4.51 -8.80 -6.50
CA GLN A 347 5.84 -9.20 -6.05
C GLN A 347 5.85 -10.26 -4.94
N VAL A 348 4.83 -10.29 -4.08
CA VAL A 348 4.76 -11.21 -2.93
C VAL A 348 4.10 -12.53 -3.32
N ALA A 349 2.94 -12.46 -3.96
CA ALA A 349 2.13 -13.62 -4.31
C ALA A 349 2.38 -14.11 -5.74
N GLY A 350 2.92 -13.27 -6.64
CA GLY A 350 2.99 -13.54 -8.08
C GLY A 350 1.63 -13.48 -8.76
N ALA A 351 0.71 -12.68 -8.20
CA ALA A 351 -0.64 -12.49 -8.71
C ALA A 351 -1.20 -11.14 -8.24
N HIS A 352 -2.01 -10.51 -9.09
CA HIS A 352 -2.67 -9.23 -8.81
C HIS A 352 -3.98 -9.42 -8.02
N SER A 353 -3.90 -10.10 -6.87
CA SER A 353 -5.05 -10.39 -6.01
C SER A 353 -4.64 -10.57 -4.54
N ASP A 354 -5.57 -10.33 -3.61
CA ASP A 354 -5.32 -10.50 -2.18
C ASP A 354 -5.00 -11.95 -1.79
N LEU A 355 -5.56 -12.92 -2.52
CA LEU A 355 -5.39 -14.35 -2.29
C LEU A 355 -5.18 -15.10 -3.60
N ALA A 356 -4.06 -15.80 -3.69
CA ALA A 356 -3.73 -16.64 -4.84
C ALA A 356 -3.65 -18.12 -4.44
N LEU A 357 -4.38 -18.98 -5.17
CA LEU A 357 -4.28 -20.42 -5.03
C LEU A 357 -3.41 -21.00 -6.16
N LYS A 358 -2.21 -21.48 -5.81
CA LYS A 358 -1.25 -22.02 -6.78
C LYS A 358 -1.45 -23.53 -6.96
N ILE A 359 -1.70 -23.94 -8.20
CA ILE A 359 -1.86 -25.35 -8.58
C ILE A 359 -0.61 -25.75 -9.35
N TYR A 360 0.06 -26.80 -8.87
CA TYR A 360 1.28 -27.32 -9.47
C TYR A 360 0.99 -28.66 -10.13
N GLY A 361 1.51 -28.86 -11.34
CA GLY A 361 1.38 -30.09 -12.11
C GLY A 361 2.29 -30.07 -13.33
N GLU A 362 2.60 -31.25 -13.86
CA GLU A 362 3.37 -31.39 -15.10
C GLU A 362 2.48 -31.21 -16.35
N ASP A 363 1.19 -31.58 -16.25
CA ASP A 363 0.20 -31.43 -17.31
C ASP A 363 -0.59 -30.12 -17.12
N ILE A 364 -0.38 -29.18 -18.04
CA ILE A 364 -1.03 -27.87 -18.04
C ILE A 364 -2.54 -28.00 -18.26
N ALA A 365 -3.00 -28.96 -19.08
CA ALA A 365 -4.41 -29.14 -19.37
C ALA A 365 -5.17 -29.65 -18.14
N GLU A 366 -4.60 -30.63 -17.44
CA GLU A 366 -5.19 -31.14 -16.20
C GLU A 366 -5.14 -30.09 -15.08
N ALA A 367 -4.01 -29.39 -14.92
CA ALA A 367 -3.89 -28.30 -13.94
C ALA A 367 -4.96 -27.21 -14.16
N ARG A 368 -5.22 -26.85 -15.42
CA ARG A 368 -6.28 -25.90 -15.78
C ARG A 368 -7.67 -26.43 -15.44
N HIS A 369 -7.98 -27.68 -15.81
CA HIS A 369 -9.27 -28.29 -15.50
C HIS A 369 -9.54 -28.33 -13.98
N VAL A 370 -8.50 -28.63 -13.18
CA VAL A 370 -8.59 -28.54 -11.72
C VAL A 370 -8.79 -27.10 -11.26
N ALA A 371 -8.08 -26.13 -11.84
CA ALA A 371 -8.21 -24.71 -11.52
C ALA A 371 -9.64 -24.18 -11.74
N GLU A 372 -10.24 -24.52 -12.89
CA GLU A 372 -11.61 -24.11 -13.24
C GLU A 372 -12.63 -24.69 -12.25
N ARG A 373 -12.49 -25.97 -11.89
CA ARG A 373 -13.34 -26.61 -10.87
C ARG A 373 -13.20 -25.98 -9.49
N ILE A 374 -11.98 -25.61 -9.10
CA ILE A 374 -11.75 -24.93 -7.82
C ILE A 374 -12.34 -23.51 -7.87
N ALA A 375 -12.18 -22.78 -8.98
CA ALA A 375 -12.77 -21.46 -9.16
C ALA A 375 -14.30 -21.48 -9.01
N GLU A 376 -14.99 -22.48 -9.54
CA GLU A 376 -16.44 -22.65 -9.35
C GLU A 376 -16.84 -22.89 -7.89
N VAL A 377 -15.99 -23.56 -7.11
CA VAL A 377 -16.21 -23.77 -5.68
C VAL A 377 -15.95 -22.48 -4.91
N LEU A 378 -14.84 -21.79 -5.20
CA LEU A 378 -14.46 -20.54 -4.55
C LEU A 378 -15.51 -19.44 -4.76
N LYS A 379 -16.11 -19.34 -5.95
CA LYS A 379 -17.20 -18.39 -6.25
C LYS A 379 -18.44 -18.55 -5.35
N LYS A 380 -18.62 -19.72 -4.71
CA LYS A 380 -19.75 -19.97 -3.79
C LYS A 380 -19.45 -19.61 -2.34
N ILE A 381 -18.18 -19.32 -2.02
CA ILE A 381 -17.75 -19.00 -0.67
C ILE A 381 -18.10 -17.54 -0.36
N PRO A 382 -18.83 -17.24 0.73
CA PRO A 382 -19.09 -15.87 1.13
C PRO A 382 -17.79 -15.08 1.34
N GLY A 383 -17.70 -13.90 0.72
CA GLY A 383 -16.51 -13.04 0.78
C GLY A 383 -15.52 -13.24 -0.38
N ALA A 384 -15.68 -14.30 -1.20
CA ALA A 384 -14.92 -14.41 -2.43
C ALA A 384 -15.53 -13.49 -3.51
N ALA A 385 -14.79 -12.48 -3.92
CA ALA A 385 -15.08 -11.62 -5.06
C ALA A 385 -14.04 -11.86 -6.17
N ASP A 386 -14.40 -11.54 -7.42
CA ASP A 386 -13.48 -11.47 -8.55
C ASP A 386 -12.62 -12.72 -8.80
N VAL A 387 -13.18 -13.92 -8.52
CA VAL A 387 -12.49 -15.19 -8.70
C VAL A 387 -12.31 -15.50 -10.19
N ALA A 388 -11.05 -15.47 -10.64
CA ALA A 388 -10.63 -15.81 -11.99
C ALA A 388 -9.49 -16.83 -11.99
N VAL A 389 -9.37 -17.57 -13.09
CA VAL A 389 -8.17 -18.36 -13.39
C VAL A 389 -7.23 -17.41 -14.13
N ASP A 390 -6.07 -17.15 -13.53
CA ASP A 390 -5.09 -16.17 -14.02
C ASP A 390 -4.49 -16.59 -15.38
N GLN A 391 -4.26 -17.89 -15.58
CA GLN A 391 -3.70 -18.39 -16.83
C GLN A 391 -4.69 -18.25 -17.99
N GLU A 392 -4.27 -17.50 -19.02
CA GLU A 392 -5.06 -17.35 -20.23
C GLU A 392 -5.31 -18.70 -20.94
N PRO A 393 -6.49 -18.88 -21.56
CA PRO A 393 -6.76 -20.02 -22.43
C PRO A 393 -5.75 -20.13 -23.58
N PRO A 394 -5.58 -21.34 -24.14
CA PRO A 394 -4.78 -21.52 -25.35
C PRO A 394 -5.26 -20.59 -26.47
N LEU A 395 -4.31 -19.92 -27.12
CA LEU A 395 -4.59 -18.95 -28.16
C LEU A 395 -4.68 -19.66 -29.52
N PRO A 396 -5.59 -19.24 -30.42
CA PRO A 396 -5.59 -19.73 -31.79
C PRO A 396 -4.23 -19.46 -32.46
N GLN A 397 -3.61 -20.50 -32.99
CA GLN A 397 -2.32 -20.45 -33.68
C GLN A 397 -2.44 -21.03 -35.08
N LEU A 398 -1.80 -20.38 -36.05
CA LEU A 398 -1.56 -20.97 -37.36
C LEU A 398 -0.22 -21.71 -37.31
N GLN A 399 -0.27 -23.04 -37.24
CA GLN A 399 0.91 -23.87 -37.18
C GLN A 399 1.36 -24.23 -38.61
N ILE A 400 2.61 -23.87 -38.94
CA ILE A 400 3.27 -24.25 -40.19
C ILE A 400 4.30 -25.33 -39.88
N VAL A 401 3.95 -26.59 -40.18
CA VAL A 401 4.78 -27.76 -39.90
C VAL A 401 5.57 -28.12 -41.16
N ALA A 402 6.87 -27.87 -41.12
CA ALA A 402 7.78 -28.20 -42.22
C ALA A 402 7.91 -29.72 -42.43
N ASP A 403 7.58 -30.20 -43.64
CA ASP A 403 7.79 -31.59 -44.04
C ASP A 403 9.19 -31.72 -44.66
N ARG A 404 10.13 -32.26 -43.87
CA ARG A 404 11.54 -32.39 -44.29
C ARG A 404 11.72 -33.24 -45.54
N GLU A 405 10.89 -34.25 -45.75
CA GLU A 405 11.00 -35.12 -46.92
C GLU A 405 10.58 -34.38 -48.19
N ARG A 406 9.45 -33.64 -48.14
CA ARG A 406 8.99 -32.82 -49.26
C ARG A 406 9.95 -31.68 -49.57
N ILE A 407 10.46 -31.01 -48.55
CA ILE A 407 11.48 -29.94 -48.70
C ILE A 407 12.71 -30.48 -49.45
N ALA A 408 13.21 -31.66 -49.06
CA ALA A 408 14.38 -32.28 -49.67
C ALA A 408 14.14 -32.69 -51.14
N GLN A 409 12.94 -33.14 -51.51
CA GLN A 409 12.60 -33.49 -52.90
C GLN A 409 12.79 -32.32 -53.87
N TYR A 410 12.61 -31.10 -53.39
CA TYR A 410 12.79 -29.88 -54.18
C TYR A 410 14.17 -29.23 -54.03
N GLY A 411 15.08 -29.84 -53.26
CA GLY A 411 16.41 -29.30 -52.99
C GLY A 411 16.39 -28.00 -52.19
N LEU A 412 15.37 -27.80 -51.35
CA LEU A 412 15.24 -26.69 -50.42
C LEU A 412 15.79 -27.07 -49.05
N ASN A 413 16.09 -26.08 -48.21
CA ASN A 413 16.40 -26.26 -46.79
C ASN A 413 15.22 -25.81 -45.92
N VAL A 414 15.15 -26.35 -44.70
CA VAL A 414 14.18 -25.87 -43.69
C VAL A 414 14.43 -24.40 -43.34
N SER A 415 15.69 -23.94 -43.41
CA SER A 415 16.05 -22.53 -43.22
C SER A 415 15.35 -21.59 -44.20
N ASP A 416 15.18 -22.02 -45.45
CA ASP A 416 14.56 -21.21 -46.50
C ASP A 416 13.05 -21.01 -46.20
N VAL A 417 12.42 -22.04 -45.64
CA VAL A 417 11.03 -21.99 -45.15
C VAL A 417 10.90 -21.05 -43.97
N THR A 418 11.77 -21.18 -42.96
CA THR A 418 11.72 -20.32 -41.77
C THR A 418 12.02 -18.86 -42.11
N GLU A 419 12.99 -18.60 -42.99
CA GLU A 419 13.34 -17.25 -43.43
C GLU A 419 12.18 -16.58 -44.18
N LEU A 420 11.48 -17.33 -45.04
CA LEU A 420 10.27 -16.82 -45.71
C LEU A 420 9.21 -16.43 -44.67
N ILE A 421 8.97 -17.25 -43.64
CA ILE A 421 7.97 -16.96 -42.61
C ILE A 421 8.39 -15.73 -41.78
N GLU A 422 9.64 -15.67 -41.32
CA GLU A 422 10.14 -14.57 -40.48
C GLU A 422 10.13 -13.23 -41.20
N LEU A 423 10.59 -13.19 -42.46
CA LEU A 423 10.62 -11.97 -43.26
C LEU A 423 9.23 -11.61 -43.78
N ALA A 424 8.63 -12.52 -44.55
CA ALA A 424 7.46 -12.20 -45.34
C ALA A 424 6.18 -12.05 -44.51
N ILE A 425 6.06 -12.79 -43.41
CA ILE A 425 4.90 -12.75 -42.51
C ILE A 425 5.22 -11.96 -41.24
N GLY A 426 6.29 -12.34 -40.53
CA GLY A 426 6.70 -11.77 -39.24
C GLY A 426 7.23 -10.34 -39.34
N GLY A 427 7.81 -9.96 -40.49
CA GLY A 427 8.41 -8.65 -40.68
C GLY A 427 9.70 -8.46 -39.90
N ALA A 428 10.53 -9.51 -39.79
CA ALA A 428 11.84 -9.40 -39.15
C ALA A 428 12.71 -8.31 -39.81
N ALA A 429 13.53 -7.64 -39.00
CA ALA A 429 14.41 -6.57 -39.46
C ALA A 429 15.52 -7.14 -40.36
N VAL A 430 15.59 -6.68 -41.61
CA VAL A 430 16.64 -7.04 -42.57
C VAL A 430 17.89 -6.15 -42.45
N SER A 431 17.72 -4.94 -41.91
CA SER A 431 18.79 -3.97 -41.72
C SER A 431 18.38 -2.89 -40.71
N GLN A 432 19.31 -2.00 -40.38
CA GLN A 432 19.05 -0.81 -39.56
C GLN A 432 19.57 0.44 -40.24
N ILE A 433 18.77 1.51 -40.20
CA ILE A 433 19.16 2.83 -40.67
C ILE A 433 19.40 3.73 -39.46
N TYR A 434 20.53 4.42 -39.47
CA TYR A 434 20.91 5.38 -38.43
C TYR A 434 20.66 6.80 -38.93
N ALA A 435 19.83 7.55 -38.19
CA ALA A 435 19.55 8.95 -38.45
C ALA A 435 19.95 9.79 -37.23
N GLY A 436 21.19 10.27 -37.22
CA GLY A 436 21.78 10.93 -36.06
C GLY A 436 22.00 9.94 -34.92
N SER A 437 21.41 10.21 -33.75
CA SER A 437 21.46 9.31 -32.58
C SER A 437 20.33 8.28 -32.52
N LYS A 438 19.44 8.23 -33.52
CA LYS A 438 18.31 7.30 -33.58
C LYS A 438 18.60 6.18 -34.56
N SER A 439 18.20 4.96 -34.21
CA SER A 439 18.22 3.77 -35.08
C SER A 439 16.79 3.36 -35.40
N TYR A 440 16.56 2.93 -36.65
CA TYR A 440 15.29 2.40 -37.11
C TYR A 440 15.52 1.10 -37.85
N ASP A 441 14.66 0.12 -37.60
CA ASP A 441 14.68 -1.15 -38.33
C ASP A 441 14.11 -0.97 -39.75
N VAL A 442 14.75 -1.62 -40.70
CA VAL A 442 14.25 -1.79 -42.07
C VAL A 442 13.68 -3.19 -42.16
N ILE A 443 12.39 -3.29 -42.47
CA ILE A 443 11.68 -4.57 -42.59
C ILE A 443 11.27 -4.78 -44.05
N CYS A 444 11.32 -6.03 -44.51
CA CYS A 444 10.77 -6.45 -45.80
C CYS A 444 9.67 -7.46 -45.54
N ARG A 445 8.41 -7.07 -45.78
CA ARG A 445 7.23 -7.85 -45.42
C ARG A 445 6.23 -7.82 -46.57
N PHE A 446 5.52 -8.93 -46.80
CA PHE A 446 4.44 -8.93 -47.79
C PHE A 446 3.25 -8.08 -47.33
N ASP A 447 2.54 -7.55 -48.32
CA ASP A 447 1.29 -6.84 -48.13
C ASP A 447 0.27 -7.72 -47.43
N GLU A 448 -0.66 -7.10 -46.72
CA GLU A 448 -1.60 -7.82 -45.87
C GLU A 448 -2.51 -8.76 -46.67
N GLU A 449 -2.91 -8.40 -47.89
CA GLU A 449 -3.77 -9.22 -48.75
C GLU A 449 -3.12 -10.55 -49.15
N SER A 450 -1.78 -10.60 -49.21
CA SER A 450 -1.01 -11.82 -49.52
C SER A 450 -0.87 -12.78 -48.34
N ARG A 451 -1.25 -12.37 -47.11
CA ARG A 451 -1.01 -13.14 -45.87
C ARG A 451 -2.16 -13.08 -44.86
N ASN A 452 -3.37 -12.73 -45.29
CA ASN A 452 -4.54 -12.58 -44.43
C ASN A 452 -5.31 -13.88 -44.15
N SER A 453 -4.91 -14.99 -44.78
CA SER A 453 -5.56 -16.29 -44.62
C SER A 453 -4.56 -17.44 -44.71
N PRO A 454 -4.85 -18.59 -44.06
CA PRO A 454 -4.02 -19.79 -44.14
C PRO A 454 -3.74 -20.24 -45.58
N GLU A 455 -4.74 -20.14 -46.46
CA GLU A 455 -4.63 -20.53 -47.87
C GLU A 455 -3.63 -19.62 -48.61
N LYS A 456 -3.72 -18.31 -48.39
CA LYS A 456 -2.79 -17.34 -48.99
C LYS A 456 -1.37 -17.51 -48.49
N ILE A 457 -1.21 -17.82 -47.22
CA ILE A 457 0.10 -18.17 -46.64
C ILE A 457 0.64 -19.45 -47.29
N GLY A 458 -0.21 -20.43 -47.56
CA GLY A 458 0.15 -21.64 -48.29
C GLY A 458 0.55 -21.42 -49.75
N ASP A 459 0.00 -20.38 -50.38
CA ASP A 459 0.33 -19.99 -51.76
C ASP A 459 1.66 -19.21 -51.87
N LEU A 460 2.28 -18.82 -50.76
CA LEU A 460 3.57 -18.13 -50.77
C LEU A 460 4.65 -19.00 -51.41
N LEU A 461 5.48 -18.40 -52.25
CA LEU A 461 6.41 -19.13 -53.11
C LEU A 461 7.83 -19.12 -52.56
N LEU A 462 8.41 -20.30 -52.43
CA LEU A 462 9.84 -20.54 -52.24
C LEU A 462 10.52 -20.71 -53.59
N THR A 463 11.79 -20.33 -53.69
CA THR A 463 12.59 -20.53 -54.91
C THR A 463 13.65 -21.58 -54.65
N SER A 464 13.62 -22.70 -55.38
CA SER A 464 14.63 -23.75 -55.29
C SER A 464 15.96 -23.33 -55.92
N ALA A 465 17.03 -24.09 -55.63
CA ALA A 465 18.33 -23.92 -56.31
C ALA A 465 18.25 -24.09 -57.85
N SER A 466 17.24 -24.82 -58.35
CA SER A 466 16.97 -24.96 -59.78
C SER A 466 16.15 -23.82 -60.39
N GLY A 467 15.73 -22.83 -59.58
CA GLY A 467 14.89 -21.70 -59.99
C GLY A 467 13.39 -22.01 -60.06
N ALA A 468 12.97 -23.20 -59.61
CA ALA A 468 11.56 -23.55 -59.55
C ALA A 468 10.85 -22.80 -58.41
N LYS A 469 9.64 -22.34 -58.68
CA LYS A 469 8.78 -21.69 -57.67
C LYS A 469 7.85 -22.72 -57.05
N ILE A 470 7.94 -22.91 -55.75
CA ILE A 470 7.23 -23.96 -55.03
C ILE A 470 6.36 -23.32 -53.95
N PRO A 471 5.03 -23.51 -53.98
CA PRO A 471 4.15 -23.06 -52.92
C PRO A 471 4.49 -23.67 -51.56
N LEU A 472 4.35 -22.89 -50.50
CA LEU A 472 4.61 -23.31 -49.12
C LEU A 472 3.78 -24.55 -48.74
N SER A 473 2.54 -24.63 -49.23
CA SER A 473 1.62 -25.76 -49.01
C SER A 473 2.08 -27.09 -49.62
N GLN A 474 3.02 -27.09 -50.57
CA GLN A 474 3.61 -28.32 -51.11
C GLN A 474 4.68 -28.90 -50.18
N VAL A 475 5.29 -28.07 -49.34
CA VAL A 475 6.42 -28.45 -48.49
C VAL A 475 6.13 -28.36 -46.98
N CYS A 476 4.99 -27.78 -46.60
CA CYS A 476 4.55 -27.63 -45.22
C CYS A 476 3.09 -28.04 -45.06
N ASP A 477 2.77 -28.61 -43.89
CA ASP A 477 1.39 -28.76 -43.42
C ASP A 477 0.98 -27.50 -42.64
N ILE A 478 -0.04 -26.81 -43.13
CA ILE A 478 -0.51 -25.53 -42.57
C ILE A 478 -1.88 -25.81 -41.95
N ARG A 479 -1.95 -25.69 -40.63
CA ARG A 479 -3.17 -26.03 -39.87
C ARG A 479 -3.42 -25.05 -38.74
N MET A 480 -4.68 -24.82 -38.45
CA MET A 480 -5.10 -24.06 -37.27
C MET A 480 -5.12 -24.98 -36.05
N THR A 481 -4.51 -24.54 -34.96
CA THR A 481 -4.52 -25.21 -33.66
C THR A 481 -4.95 -24.24 -32.57
N THR A 482 -5.39 -24.77 -31.44
CA THR A 482 -5.67 -24.00 -30.21
C THR A 482 -4.82 -24.58 -29.09
#